data_AF-A0A1E7Z1K0-F1
#
_entry.id   AF-A0A1E7Z1K0-F1
#
_cell.length_a   1.000
_cell.length_b   1.000
_cell.length_c   1.000
_cell.angle_alpha   90.00
_cell.angle_beta   90.00
_cell.angle_gamma   90.00
#
_symmetry.space_group_name_H-M   'P 1'
#
loop_
_entity.id
_entity.type
_entity.pdbx_description
1 polymer ?
#
loop_
_entity_poly.entity_id
_entity_poly.type
_entity_poly.pdbx_seq_one_letter_code
_entity_poly.pdbx_strand_id
1 'polypeptide(L)'
;MNEFTGSAASQADFIWKNAEDLWGDFKHTDFGKIILPFTLLRRLEYALEPTHKAVREAHDAFKDANVELDTILRSTAEYPFYNTSEYSL
;
A
#
# COMPACT_ATOMS: atom_id res chain seq x y z
N MET A 1 -6.31 -21.92 7.27
CA MET A 1 -5.71 -20.68 7.82
C MET A 1 -4.37 -21.07 8.40
N ASN A 2 -3.28 -20.83 7.68
CA ASN A 2 -1.94 -21.15 8.18
C ASN A 2 -1.50 -19.99 9.06
N GLU A 3 -1.47 -20.20 10.37
CA GLU A 3 -0.92 -19.23 11.31
C GLU A 3 0.59 -19.09 11.05
N PHE A 4 1.00 -17.92 10.56
CA PHE A 4 2.40 -17.52 10.47
C PHE A 4 2.91 -17.16 11.87
N THR A 5 3.21 -18.16 12.68
CA THR A 5 3.93 -17.99 13.95
C THR A 5 5.44 -18.04 13.70
N GLY A 6 5.95 -17.09 12.91
CA GLY A 6 7.37 -16.92 12.64
C GLY A 6 7.91 -15.64 13.30
N SER A 7 9.06 -15.73 13.97
CA SER A 7 9.83 -14.55 14.43
C SER A 7 10.05 -13.55 13.28
N ALA A 8 10.14 -12.24 13.54
CA ALA A 8 10.36 -11.21 12.51
C ALA A 8 11.59 -11.51 11.62
N ALA A 9 12.62 -12.16 12.18
CA ALA A 9 13.77 -12.65 11.42
C ALA A 9 13.36 -13.67 10.34
N SER A 10 12.47 -14.61 10.66
CA SER A 10 12.01 -15.63 9.72
C SER A 10 11.17 -15.07 8.56
N GLN A 11 10.45 -13.97 8.78
CA GLN A 11 9.71 -13.30 7.70
C GLN A 11 10.64 -12.49 6.80
N ALA A 12 11.62 -11.79 7.37
CA ALA A 12 12.63 -11.07 6.60
C ALA A 12 13.44 -12.05 5.72
N ASP A 13 13.87 -13.19 6.29
CA ASP A 13 14.58 -14.24 5.57
C ASP A 13 13.72 -14.85 4.46
N PHE A 14 12.43 -15.09 4.72
CA PHE A 14 11.51 -15.57 3.70
C PHE A 14 11.33 -14.56 2.55
N ILE A 15 11.15 -13.27 2.86
CA ILE A 15 11.04 -12.22 1.85
C ILE A 15 12.31 -12.16 0.99
N TRP A 16 13.48 -12.22 1.62
CA TRP A 16 14.75 -12.14 0.89
C TRP A 16 14.99 -13.35 0.00
N LYS A 17 14.66 -14.55 0.47
CA LYS A 17 14.74 -15.78 -0.33
C LYS A 17 13.86 -15.72 -1.58
N ASN A 18 12.64 -15.21 -1.47
CA ASN A 18 11.77 -15.03 -2.65
C ASN A 18 12.30 -13.91 -3.57
N ALA A 19 12.92 -12.87 -3.01
CA ALA A 19 13.50 -11.78 -3.80
C ALA A 19 14.70 -12.22 -4.65
N GLU A 20 15.53 -13.15 -4.14
CA GLU A 20 16.64 -13.75 -4.88
C GLU A 20 16.17 -14.46 -6.17
N ASP A 21 15.00 -15.09 -6.14
CA ASP A 21 14.39 -15.74 -7.31
C ASP A 21 13.80 -14.73 -8.32
N LEU A 22 13.36 -13.56 -7.85
CA LEU A 22 12.61 -12.58 -8.64
C LEU A 22 13.48 -11.56 -9.39
N TRP A 23 14.73 -11.35 -8.97
CA TRP A 23 15.53 -10.22 -9.50
C TRP A 23 16.24 -10.49 -10.83
N GLY A 24 16.21 -11.70 -11.36
CA GLY A 24 16.87 -12.09 -12.62
C GLY A 24 18.30 -11.53 -12.77
N ASP A 25 18.52 -10.76 -13.85
CA ASP A 25 19.82 -10.17 -14.21
C ASP A 25 20.14 -8.84 -13.50
N PHE A 26 19.26 -8.35 -12.60
CA PHE A 26 19.50 -7.09 -11.90
C PHE A 26 20.57 -7.24 -10.82
N LYS A 27 21.47 -6.25 -10.72
CA LYS A 27 22.34 -6.14 -9.55
C LYS A 27 21.49 -5.89 -8.31
N HIS A 28 21.85 -6.53 -7.20
CA HIS A 28 21.25 -6.33 -5.87
C HIS A 28 20.93 -4.86 -5.52
N THR A 29 21.88 -3.96 -5.82
CA THR A 29 21.75 -2.52 -5.56
C THR A 29 20.68 -1.83 -6.41
N ASP A 30 20.43 -2.34 -7.62
CA ASP A 30 19.42 -1.81 -8.54
C ASP A 30 18.06 -2.41 -8.25
N PHE A 31 18.00 -3.68 -7.85
CA PHE A 31 16.76 -4.31 -7.38
C PHE A 31 16.19 -3.59 -6.15
N GLY A 32 17.04 -3.15 -5.23
CA GLY A 32 16.65 -2.31 -4.09
C GLY A 32 15.88 -1.05 -4.50
N LYS A 33 16.25 -0.41 -5.62
CA LYS A 33 15.56 0.79 -6.13
C LYS A 33 14.16 0.48 -6.67
N ILE A 34 13.91 -0.77 -7.04
CA ILE A 34 12.61 -1.23 -7.54
C ILE A 34 11.74 -1.66 -6.36
N ILE A 35 12.21 -2.60 -5.53
CA ILE A 35 11.38 -3.23 -4.50
C ILE A 35 11.00 -2.28 -3.36
N LEU A 36 11.85 -1.31 -3.00
CA LEU A 36 11.59 -0.41 -1.88
C LEU A 36 10.38 0.52 -2.12
N PRO A 37 10.25 1.21 -3.26
CA PRO A 37 9.01 1.93 -3.61
C PRO A 37 7.76 1.06 -3.53
N PHE A 38 7.79 -0.16 -4.09
CA PHE A 38 6.63 -1.05 -4.05
C PHE A 38 6.29 -1.53 -2.64
N THR A 39 7.29 -1.81 -1.82
CA THR A 39 7.10 -2.19 -0.41
C THR A 39 6.46 -1.03 0.38
N LEU A 40 6.89 0.20 0.12
CA LEU A 40 6.28 1.39 0.70
C LEU A 40 4.83 1.57 0.24
N LEU A 41 4.57 1.50 -1.07
CA LEU A 41 3.22 1.61 -1.63
C LEU A 41 2.29 0.54 -1.05
N ARG A 42 2.73 -0.73 -1.00
CA ARG A 42 1.96 -1.82 -0.40
C ARG A 42 1.65 -1.56 1.07
N ARG A 43 2.57 -0.97 1.83
CA ARG A 43 2.34 -0.62 3.24
C ARG A 43 1.33 0.52 3.40
N LEU A 44 1.35 1.52 2.51
CA LEU A 44 0.36 2.59 2.49
C LEU A 44 -1.02 2.08 2.08
N GLU A 45 -1.10 1.18 1.08
CA GLU A 45 -2.35 0.53 0.68
C GLU A 45 -2.92 -0.32 1.82
N TYR A 46 -2.08 -1.11 2.51
CA TYR A 46 -2.53 -1.87 3.69
C TYR A 46 -3.13 -1.00 4.78
N ALA A 47 -2.58 0.21 5.00
CA ALA A 47 -3.14 1.13 5.98
C ALA A 47 -4.54 1.61 5.56
N LEU A 48 -4.76 1.84 4.27
CA LEU A 48 -6.01 2.32 3.70
C LEU A 48 -7.01 1.22 3.35
N GLU A 49 -6.62 -0.06 3.37
CA GLU A 49 -7.47 -1.20 2.96
C GLU A 49 -8.87 -1.20 3.63
N PRO A 50 -9.02 -0.88 4.93
CA PRO A 50 -10.34 -0.81 5.56
C PRO A 50 -11.23 0.34 5.06
N THR A 51 -10.63 1.46 4.64
CA THR A 51 -11.33 2.71 4.30
C THR A 51 -11.33 3.02 2.80
N HIS A 52 -10.60 2.27 1.98
CA HIS A 52 -10.37 2.55 0.56
C HIS A 52 -11.67 2.69 -0.24
N LYS A 53 -12.63 1.78 -0.01
CA LYS A 53 -13.94 1.83 -0.67
C LYS A 53 -14.73 3.08 -0.26
N ALA A 54 -14.76 3.39 1.04
CA ALA A 54 -15.48 4.55 1.56
C ALA A 54 -14.88 5.87 1.04
N VAL A 55 -13.56 5.96 0.95
CA VAL A 55 -12.86 7.12 0.36
C VAL A 55 -13.25 7.32 -1.11
N ARG A 56 -13.34 6.25 -1.90
CA ARG A 56 -13.75 6.35 -3.31
C ARG A 56 -15.22 6.78 -3.45
N GLU A 57 -16.11 6.20 -2.64
CA GLU A 57 -17.53 6.60 -2.62
C GLU A 57 -17.69 8.07 -2.22
N ALA A 58 -16.96 8.53 -1.20
CA ALA A 58 -16.95 9.93 -0.80
C ALA A 58 -16.37 10.84 -1.90
N HIS A 59 -15.29 10.42 -2.55
CA HIS A 59 -14.71 11.16 -3.67
C HIS A 59 -15.74 11.33 -4.80
N ASP A 60 -16.40 10.26 -5.22
CA ASP A 60 -17.40 10.34 -6.29
C ASP A 60 -18.64 11.15 -5.91
N ALA A 61 -19.03 11.14 -4.63
CA ALA A 61 -20.16 11.92 -4.14
C ALA A 61 -19.87 13.43 -4.07
N PHE A 62 -18.62 13.82 -3.77
CA PHE A 62 -18.28 15.21 -3.43
C PHE A 62 -17.31 15.90 -4.41
N LYS A 63 -16.74 15.20 -5.39
CA LYS A 63 -15.77 15.79 -6.35
C LYS A 63 -16.29 17.00 -7.13
N ASP A 64 -17.59 17.03 -7.42
CA ASP A 64 -18.24 18.11 -8.15
C ASP A 64 -18.99 19.10 -7.23
N ALA A 65 -18.92 18.87 -5.91
CA ALA A 65 -19.53 19.75 -4.92
C ALA A 65 -18.57 20.89 -4.53
N ASN A 66 -19.11 22.07 -4.23
CA ASN A 66 -18.33 23.21 -3.74
C ASN A 66 -17.99 23.05 -2.24
N VAL A 67 -17.26 22.00 -1.90
CA VAL A 67 -16.87 21.62 -0.54
C VAL A 67 -15.36 21.39 -0.45
N GLU A 68 -14.83 21.39 0.77
CA GLU A 68 -13.42 21.10 0.99
C GLU A 68 -13.16 19.58 0.96
N LEU A 69 -12.94 19.06 -0.25
CA LEU A 69 -12.83 17.63 -0.52
C LEU A 69 -11.69 16.96 0.26
N ASP A 70 -10.55 17.62 0.40
CA ASP A 70 -9.36 17.05 1.06
C ASP A 70 -9.62 16.69 2.54
N THR A 71 -10.28 17.58 3.30
CA THR A 71 -10.69 17.30 4.68
C THR A 71 -11.70 16.15 4.75
N ILE A 72 -12.66 16.09 3.84
CA ILE A 72 -13.64 14.99 3.80
C ILE A 72 -12.91 13.66 3.60
N LEU A 73 -12.05 13.56 2.60
CA LEU A 73 -11.38 12.32 2.24
C LEU A 73 -10.37 11.87 3.31
N ARG A 74 -9.64 12.78 3.95
CA ARG A 74 -8.78 12.45 5.11
C ARG A 74 -9.60 11.97 6.31
N SER A 75 -10.74 12.62 6.58
CA SER A 75 -11.64 12.19 7.64
C SER A 75 -12.23 10.81 7.36
N THR A 76 -12.56 10.49 6.11
CA THR A 76 -13.05 9.16 5.70
C THR A 76 -11.95 8.11 5.74
N ALA A 77 -10.72 8.48 5.38
CA ALA A 77 -9.58 7.58 5.41
C ALA A 77 -9.13 7.23 6.83
N GLU A 78 -9.42 8.09 7.82
CA GLU A 78 -8.89 8.01 9.19
C GLU A 78 -7.35 8.16 9.27
N TYR A 79 -6.77 8.70 8.20
CA TYR A 79 -5.34 8.99 8.06
C TYR A 79 -5.12 10.39 7.49
N PRO A 80 -3.94 10.99 7.67
CA PRO A 80 -3.59 12.27 7.03
C PRO A 80 -3.39 12.17 5.51
N PHE A 81 -3.64 10.99 4.92
CA PHE A 81 -3.53 10.72 3.50
C PHE A 81 -4.66 9.77 3.07
N TYR A 82 -4.94 9.74 1.77
CA TYR A 82 -5.96 8.90 1.17
C TYR A 82 -5.56 8.50 -0.26
N ASN A 83 -6.23 7.52 -0.84
CA ASN A 83 -6.06 7.10 -2.23
C ASN A 83 -7.44 6.96 -2.89
N THR A 84 -7.60 7.58 -4.07
CA THR A 84 -8.83 7.51 -4.88
C THR A 84 -8.66 6.65 -6.13
N SER A 85 -7.45 6.14 -6.38
CA SER A 85 -7.11 5.24 -7.48
C SER A 85 -7.96 3.97 -7.44
N GLU A 86 -8.32 3.45 -8.61
CA GLU A 86 -8.97 2.15 -8.72
C GLU A 86 -7.96 0.99 -8.73
N TYR A 87 -6.68 1.29 -8.88
CA TYR A 87 -5.60 0.31 -8.89
C TYR A 87 -5.24 -0.15 -7.46
N SER A 88 -4.92 -1.44 -7.34
CA SER A 88 -4.40 -2.08 -6.13
C SER A 88 -3.14 -2.90 -6.48
N LEU A 89 -2.15 -2.93 -5.59
CA LEU A 89 -0.94 -3.75 -5.70
C LEU A 89 -1.11 -5.19 -5.23
#